data_AF-A0A4W5JXI1-F1
#
_entry.id   AF-A0A4W5JXI1-F1
#
_cell.length_a   1.000
_cell.length_b   1.000
_cell.length_c   1.000
_cell.angle_alpha   90.00
_cell.angle_beta   90.00
_cell.angle_gamma   90.00
#
_symmetry.space_group_name_H-M   'P 1'
#
loop_
_entity.id
_entity.type
_entity.pdbx_description
1 polymer ?
#
loop_
_entity_poly.entity_id
_entity_poly.type
_entity_poly.pdbx_seq_one_letter_code
_entity_poly.pdbx_strand_id
1 'polypeptide(L)'
;MDPRVILKMQYLDEMCRKKTPGVQYLSGQNWYRQQASRAVNQAIGRVIRHRDDYGAIFLCDHRFKSTDARAQLPSWVRPYVRTYDNFGNVVRDVAQFFRVAQKLVSGSSRRVHFE
;
A
#
# COMPACT_ATOMS: atom_id res chain seq x y z
N MET A 1 -9.04 -4.14 22.59
CA MET A 1 -8.15 -3.15 21.93
C MET A 1 -7.10 -2.72 22.95
N ASP A 2 -5.89 -2.39 22.54
CA ASP A 2 -4.83 -1.95 23.46
C ASP A 2 -5.24 -0.65 24.20
N PRO A 3 -5.12 -0.55 25.54
CA PRO A 3 -5.47 0.65 26.29
C PRO A 3 -4.77 1.93 25.81
N ARG A 4 -3.51 1.84 25.37
CA ARG A 4 -2.76 2.98 24.84
C ARG A 4 -3.34 3.49 23.53
N VAL A 5 -3.84 2.58 22.69
CA VAL A 5 -4.52 2.94 21.43
C VAL A 5 -5.83 3.68 21.73
N ILE A 6 -6.63 3.16 22.67
CA ILE A 6 -7.89 3.78 23.08
C ILE A 6 -7.65 5.19 23.61
N LEU A 7 -6.70 5.35 24.55
CA LEU A 7 -6.39 6.64 25.15
C LEU A 7 -5.88 7.65 24.11
N LYS A 8 -5.05 7.19 23.15
CA LYS A 8 -4.56 8.04 22.07
C LYS A 8 -5.70 8.51 21.15
N MET A 9 -6.64 7.62 20.82
CA MET A 9 -7.81 7.98 20.02
C MET A 9 -8.68 9.03 20.73
N GLN A 10 -9.00 8.82 22.01
CA GLN A 10 -9.77 9.75 22.82
C GLN A 10 -9.11 11.13 22.91
N TYR A 11 -7.78 11.17 23.13
CA TYR A 11 -7.02 12.41 23.14
C TYR A 11 -7.14 13.17 21.79
N LEU A 12 -6.97 12.47 20.67
CA LEU A 12 -7.08 13.07 19.35
C LEU A 12 -8.50 13.60 19.06
N ASP A 13 -9.52 12.86 19.50
CA ASP A 13 -10.91 13.29 19.39
C ASP A 13 -11.21 14.53 20.25
N GLU A 14 -10.63 14.63 21.45
CA GLU A 14 -10.73 15.81 22.30
C GLU A 14 -10.05 17.03 21.66
N MET A 15 -8.85 16.87 21.10
CA MET A 15 -8.16 17.95 20.37
C MET A 15 -8.95 18.40 19.16
N CYS A 16 -9.59 17.47 18.44
CA CYS A 16 -10.43 17.79 17.29
C CYS A 16 -11.72 18.53 17.68
N ARG A 17 -12.22 18.36 18.91
CA ARG A 17 -13.35 19.14 19.46
C ARG A 17 -12.93 20.55 19.86
N LYS A 18 -11.74 20.70 20.44
CA LYS A 18 -11.14 22.00 20.81
C LYS A 18 -10.52 22.69 19.58
N LYS A 19 -11.29 22.84 18.49
CA LYS A 19 -10.81 23.36 17.20
C LYS A 19 -10.12 24.72 17.37
N THR A 20 -8.81 24.75 17.21
CA THR A 20 -8.07 26.01 16.99
C THR A 20 -8.22 26.43 15.52
N PRO A 21 -8.63 27.68 15.24
CA PRO A 21 -8.71 28.19 13.87
C PRO A 21 -7.39 28.01 13.12
N GLY A 22 -7.45 27.51 11.88
CA GLY A 22 -6.28 27.28 11.03
C GLY A 22 -5.52 25.96 11.28
N VAL A 23 -5.87 25.18 12.32
CA VAL A 23 -5.22 23.89 12.60
C VAL A 23 -6.13 22.74 12.15
N GLN A 24 -5.59 21.85 11.29
CA GLN A 24 -6.28 20.60 10.95
C GLN A 24 -5.97 19.54 12.00
N TYR A 25 -7.02 19.00 12.61
CA TYR A 25 -6.93 17.91 13.58
C TYR A 25 -7.30 16.59 12.92
N LEU A 26 -6.57 15.56 13.28
CA LEU A 26 -6.84 14.18 12.88
C LEU A 26 -7.70 13.52 13.96
N SER A 27 -8.86 12.98 13.59
CA SER A 27 -9.67 12.19 14.53
C SER A 27 -8.93 10.92 14.95
N GLY A 28 -9.29 10.38 16.12
CA GLY A 28 -8.73 9.13 16.62
C GLY A 28 -8.92 7.98 15.62
N GLN A 29 -10.10 7.91 15.00
CA GLN A 29 -10.40 6.89 13.99
C GLN A 29 -9.54 7.04 12.72
N ASN A 30 -9.34 8.27 12.23
CA ASN A 30 -8.49 8.50 11.08
C ASN A 30 -7.01 8.21 11.39
N TRP A 31 -6.55 8.56 12.59
CA TRP A 31 -5.22 8.18 13.07
C TRP A 31 -5.04 6.67 13.11
N TYR A 32 -6.00 5.93 13.66
CA TYR A 32 -5.94 4.47 13.72
C TYR A 32 -5.85 3.85 12.31
N ARG A 33 -6.68 4.32 11.37
CA ARG A 33 -6.62 3.91 9.96
C ARG A 33 -5.28 4.26 9.31
N GLN A 34 -4.72 5.44 9.60
CA GLN A 34 -3.41 5.84 9.09
C GLN A 34 -2.27 4.97 9.66
N GLN A 35 -2.32 4.56 10.92
CA GLN A 35 -1.32 3.65 11.48
C GLN A 35 -1.31 2.31 10.74
N ALA A 36 -2.49 1.72 10.51
CA ALA A 36 -2.61 0.49 9.73
C ALA A 36 -2.07 0.67 8.29
N SER A 37 -2.43 1.78 7.65
CA SER A 37 -1.97 2.09 6.28
C SER A 37 -0.46 2.28 6.19
N ARG A 38 0.16 2.91 7.19
CA ARG A 38 1.62 3.07 7.27
C ARG A 38 2.34 1.73 7.34
N ALA A 39 1.84 0.78 8.14
CA ALA A 39 2.42 -0.56 8.22
C ALA A 39 2.34 -1.30 6.87
N VAL A 40 1.19 -1.22 6.19
CA VAL A 40 1.01 -1.80 4.84
C VAL A 40 1.98 -1.17 3.84
N ASN A 41 2.07 0.16 3.84
CA ASN A 41 2.96 0.88 2.91
C ASN A 41 4.44 0.59 3.18
N GLN A 42 4.82 0.34 4.44
CA GLN A 42 6.17 -0.11 4.76
C GLN A 42 6.45 -1.50 4.21
N ALA A 43 5.52 -2.44 4.32
CA ALA A 43 5.68 -3.78 3.75
C ALA A 43 5.79 -3.76 2.22
N ILE A 44 4.97 -2.92 1.55
CA ILE A 44 5.05 -2.67 0.10
C ILE A 44 6.46 -2.23 -0.29
N GLY A 45 7.05 -1.30 0.44
CA GLY A 45 8.42 -0.80 0.19
C GLY A 45 9.53 -1.83 0.41
N ARG A 46 9.25 -2.99 1.02
CA ARG A 46 10.23 -4.09 1.13
C ARG A 46 10.24 -5.00 -0.09
N VAL A 47 9.14 -5.03 -0.84
CA VAL A 47 8.95 -5.90 -2.01
C VAL A 47 9.54 -5.29 -3.28
N ILE A 48 9.47 -3.97 -3.45
CA ILE A 48 10.02 -3.25 -4.61
C ILE A 48 11.17 -2.39 -4.12
N ARG A 49 12.41 -2.86 -4.31
CA ARG A 49 13.61 -2.23 -3.72
C ARG A 49 14.35 -1.28 -4.66
N HIS A 50 14.36 -1.58 -5.96
CA HIS A 50 15.02 -0.78 -6.99
C HIS A 50 14.37 -0.97 -8.36
N ARG A 51 14.82 -0.22 -9.37
CA ARG A 51 14.24 -0.17 -10.73
C ARG A 51 14.24 -1.50 -11.50
N ASP A 52 15.10 -2.43 -11.12
CA ASP A 52 15.24 -3.74 -11.77
C ASP A 52 14.64 -4.87 -10.92
N ASP A 53 14.05 -4.52 -9.78
CA ASP A 53 13.34 -5.44 -8.90
C ASP A 53 11.86 -5.49 -9.29
N TYR A 54 11.28 -6.67 -9.27
CA TYR A 54 9.87 -6.87 -9.55
C TYR A 54 9.27 -7.88 -8.58
N GLY A 55 8.05 -7.60 -8.12
CA GLY A 55 7.35 -8.44 -7.18
C GLY A 55 5.85 -8.31 -7.32
N ALA A 56 5.13 -9.27 -6.75
CA ALA A 56 3.68 -9.24 -6.64
C ALA A 56 3.29 -8.98 -5.19
N ILE A 57 2.29 -8.11 -4.99
CA ILE A 57 1.77 -7.75 -3.67
C ILE A 57 0.28 -8.09 -3.65
N PHE A 58 -0.13 -8.91 -2.69
CA PHE A 58 -1.51 -9.34 -2.53
C PHE A 58 -2.12 -8.67 -1.29
N LEU A 59 -3.10 -7.80 -1.52
CA LEU A 59 -3.88 -7.15 -0.46
C LEU A 59 -5.14 -7.98 -0.17
N CYS A 60 -5.00 -9.03 0.63
CA CYS A 60 -6.06 -10.01 0.92
C CYS A 60 -7.06 -9.53 1.99
N ASP A 61 -7.64 -8.34 1.82
CA ASP A 61 -8.65 -7.79 2.73
C ASP A 61 -9.71 -6.99 1.97
N HIS A 62 -10.98 -7.25 2.25
CA HIS A 62 -12.12 -6.61 1.58
C HIS A 62 -12.11 -5.08 1.67
N ARG A 63 -11.49 -4.51 2.71
CA ARG A 63 -11.37 -3.06 2.90
C ARG A 63 -10.66 -2.40 1.73
N PHE A 64 -9.71 -3.07 1.08
CA PHE A 64 -9.00 -2.55 -0.09
C PHE A 64 -9.84 -2.52 -1.38
N LYS A 65 -11.07 -3.06 -1.38
CA LYS A 65 -12.03 -2.80 -2.46
C LYS A 65 -12.52 -1.35 -2.44
N SER A 66 -12.62 -0.74 -1.24
CA SER A 66 -13.03 0.65 -1.08
C SER A 66 -12.00 1.63 -1.67
N THR A 67 -12.50 2.72 -2.24
CA THR A 67 -11.68 3.85 -2.71
C THR A 67 -10.90 4.51 -1.57
N ASP A 68 -11.49 4.60 -0.37
CA ASP A 68 -10.87 5.27 0.77
C ASP A 68 -9.63 4.54 1.27
N ALA A 69 -9.69 3.21 1.32
CA ALA A 69 -8.54 2.39 1.70
C ALA A 69 -7.44 2.46 0.65
N ARG A 70 -7.80 2.40 -0.64
CA ARG A 70 -6.83 2.55 -1.74
C ARG A 70 -6.20 3.94 -1.81
N ALA A 71 -6.94 4.97 -1.39
CA ALA A 71 -6.42 6.33 -1.28
C ALA A 71 -5.33 6.46 -0.18
N GLN A 72 -5.22 5.51 0.75
CA GLN A 72 -4.14 5.47 1.73
C GLN A 72 -2.86 4.77 1.22
N LEU A 73 -2.90 4.12 0.05
CA LEU A 73 -1.72 3.53 -0.58
C LEU A 73 -0.84 4.63 -1.20
N PRO A 74 0.47 4.38 -1.43
CA PRO A 74 1.35 5.35 -2.08
C PRO A 74 0.85 5.67 -3.49
N SER A 75 0.95 6.93 -3.91
CA SER A 75 0.45 7.39 -5.21
C SER A 75 1.01 6.59 -6.39
N TRP A 76 2.26 6.14 -6.31
CA TRP A 76 2.92 5.33 -7.34
C TRP A 76 2.39 3.89 -7.42
N VAL A 77 1.76 3.37 -6.36
CA VAL A 77 1.17 2.02 -6.35
C VAL A 77 -0.26 2.04 -6.88
N ARG A 78 -1.03 3.09 -6.56
CA ARG A 78 -2.49 3.16 -6.83
C ARG A 78 -2.89 2.80 -8.27
N PRO A 79 -2.22 3.27 -9.33
CA PRO A 79 -2.59 2.95 -10.71
C PRO A 79 -2.46 1.45 -11.06
N TYR A 80 -1.64 0.71 -10.30
CA TYR A 80 -1.35 -0.70 -10.55
C TYR A 80 -2.17 -1.64 -9.67
N VAL A 81 -2.98 -1.10 -8.74
CA VAL A 81 -3.85 -1.91 -7.88
C VAL A 81 -5.05 -2.41 -8.68
N ARG A 82 -5.19 -3.74 -8.74
CA ARG A 82 -6.33 -4.41 -9.37
C ARG A 82 -7.18 -5.11 -8.33
N THR A 83 -8.50 -4.99 -8.46
CA THR A 83 -9.46 -5.74 -7.66
C THR A 83 -9.93 -6.95 -8.44
N TYR A 84 -10.01 -8.10 -7.76
CA TYR A 84 -10.47 -9.33 -8.35
C TYR A 84 -11.63 -9.89 -7.54
N ASP A 85 -12.66 -10.37 -8.23
CA ASP A 85 -13.81 -11.04 -7.61
C ASP A 85 -13.72 -12.56 -7.71
N ASN A 86 -12.73 -13.07 -8.43
CA ASN A 86 -12.48 -14.50 -8.57
C ASN A 86 -10.98 -14.81 -8.48
N PHE A 87 -10.66 -15.95 -7.87
CA PHE A 87 -9.29 -16.39 -7.64
C PHE A 87 -8.58 -16.78 -8.95
N GLY A 88 -9.31 -17.38 -9.90
CA GLY A 88 -8.75 -17.85 -11.17
C GLY A 88 -8.10 -16.74 -12.01
N ASN A 89 -8.72 -15.55 -12.07
CA ASN A 89 -8.16 -14.39 -12.79
C ASN A 89 -6.88 -13.89 -12.13
N VAL A 90 -6.79 -13.90 -10.79
CA VAL A 90 -5.57 -13.52 -10.06
C VAL A 90 -4.43 -14.45 -10.45
N VAL A 91 -4.66 -15.77 -10.38
CA VAL A 91 -3.62 -16.77 -10.70
C VAL A 91 -3.11 -16.59 -12.13
N ARG A 92 -4.03 -16.38 -13.09
CA ARG A 92 -3.68 -16.13 -14.49
C ARG A 92 -2.83 -14.88 -14.66
N ASP A 93 -3.27 -13.74 -14.11
CA ASP A 93 -2.58 -12.46 -14.24
C ASP A 93 -1.19 -12.49 -13.61
N VAL A 94 -1.05 -13.14 -12.45
CA VAL A 94 0.23 -13.30 -11.75
C VAL A 94 1.19 -14.18 -12.55
N ALA A 95 0.73 -15.32 -13.05
CA ALA A 95 1.55 -16.20 -13.88
C ALA A 95 2.04 -15.48 -15.14
N GLN A 96 1.18 -14.67 -15.76
CA GLN A 96 1.55 -13.84 -16.91
C GLN A 96 2.56 -12.75 -16.52
N PHE A 97 2.35 -12.06 -15.41
CA PHE A 97 3.25 -11.02 -14.90
C PHE A 97 4.68 -11.55 -14.74
N PHE A 98 4.87 -12.66 -14.01
CA PHE A 98 6.19 -13.24 -13.77
C PHE A 98 6.86 -13.72 -15.07
N ARG A 99 6.10 -14.29 -16.01
CA ARG A 99 6.62 -14.70 -17.32
C ARG A 99 7.14 -13.51 -18.13
N VAL A 100 6.45 -12.37 -18.10
CA VAL A 100 6.87 -11.15 -18.82
C VAL A 100 8.06 -10.50 -18.10
N ALA A 101 7.99 -10.36 -16.78
CA ALA A 101 9.04 -9.72 -15.99
C ALA A 101 10.39 -10.45 -16.10
N GLN A 102 10.38 -11.79 -16.06
CA GLN A 102 11.59 -12.59 -16.24
C GLN A 102 12.26 -12.35 -17.60
N LYS A 103 11.46 -12.24 -18.68
CA LYS A 103 11.98 -11.93 -20.02
C LYS A 103 12.61 -10.54 -20.07
N LEU A 104 11.95 -9.53 -19.50
CA LEU A 104 12.45 -8.15 -19.48
C LEU A 104 13.79 -8.03 -18.74
N VAL A 105 13.92 -8.67 -17.58
CA VAL A 105 15.17 -8.64 -16.81
C VAL A 105 16.29 -9.43 -17.50
N SER A 106 15.98 -10.60 -18.07
CA SER A 106 16.96 -11.42 -18.80
C SER A 106 17.50 -10.74 -20.08
N GLY A 107 16.72 -9.85 -20.70
CA GLY A 107 17.13 -9.07 -21.87
C GLY A 107 18.03 -7.87 -21.54
N SER A 108 17.87 -7.25 -20.37
CA SER A 108 18.67 -6.09 -19.95
C SER A 108 20.10 -6.47 -19.54
N SER A 109 20.34 -7.69 -19.06
CA SER A 109 21.66 -8.12 -18.58
C SER A 109 22.70 -8.37 -19.69
N ARG A 110 22.34 -8.24 -20.99
CA ARG A 110 23.25 -8.45 -22.13
C ARG A 110 23.91 -7.17 -22.66
N ARG A 111 23.73 -6.02 -22.01
CA ARG A 111 24.21 -4.72 -22.52
C ARG A 111 25.28 -4.07 -21.65
N VAL A 112 26.24 -4.86 -21.17
CA VAL A 112 27.49 -4.34 -20.58
C VAL A 112 28.66 -4.82 -21.43
N HIS A 113 28.85 -4.16 -22.58
CA HIS A 113 30.14 -4.14 -23.25
C HIS A 113 30.95 -3.04 -22.56
N PHE A 114 32.01 -3.44 -21.86
CA PHE A 114 33.07 -2.52 -21.47
C PHE A 114 33.97 -2.36 -22.71
N GLU A 115 34.05 -1.14 -23.23
CA GLU A 115 35.20 -0.66 -24.01
C GLU A 115 36.22 -0.03 -23.06
#